data_AF-A0ABD4Q8D4-F1
#
_entry.id   AF-A0ABD4Q8D4-F1
#
_cell.length_a   1.000
_cell.length_b   1.000
_cell.length_c   1.000
_cell.angle_alpha   90.00
_cell.angle_beta   90.00
_cell.angle_gamma   90.00
#
_symmetry.space_group_name_H-M   'P 1'
#
loop_
_entity.id
_entity.type
_entity.pdbx_description
1 polymer ?
#
loop_
_entity_poly.entity_id
_entity_poly.type
_entity_poly.pdbx_seq_one_letter_code
_entity_poly.pdbx_strand_id
1 'polypeptide(L)' 'FGNLLLSSLIAAIPIILFLLCLTVFKMKGIYAAITTLVVTLLIAIPFFKLPVGIASGAVVEGFFQGIFPIGYIVIMAVLL' A
#
# COMPACT_ATOMS: atom_id res chain seq x y z
N PHE A 1 0.73 -6.38 23.60
CA PHE A 1 1.64 -5.28 23.27
C PHE A 1 3.04 -5.59 23.81
N GLY A 2 3.84 -6.43 23.12
CA GLY A 2 5.11 -6.87 23.73
C GLY A 2 6.15 -7.49 22.81
N ASN A 3 5.97 -7.50 21.48
CA ASN A 3 7.05 -7.86 20.57
C ASN A 3 6.92 -7.04 19.29
N LEU A 4 7.53 -5.85 19.28
CA LEU A 4 7.69 -4.99 18.11
C LEU A 4 8.24 -5.80 16.92
N LEU A 5 9.12 -6.76 17.22
CA LEU A 5 9.66 -7.75 16.28
C LEU A 5 8.59 -8.58 15.57
N LEU A 6 7.56 -9.08 16.28
CA LEU A 6 6.53 -9.95 15.67
C LEU A 6 5.60 -9.16 14.76
N SER A 7 5.21 -7.93 15.15
CA SER A 7 4.38 -7.06 14.30
C SER A 7 5.17 -6.53 13.09
N SER A 8 6.43 -6.16 13.26
CA SER A 8 7.28 -5.71 12.14
C SER A 8 7.54 -6.82 11.13
N LEU A 9 7.72 -8.06 11.59
CA LEU A 9 7.91 -9.21 10.69
C LEU A 9 6.64 -9.48 9.88
N ILE A 10 5.47 -9.39 10.51
CA ILE A 10 4.18 -9.55 9.83
C ILE A 10 3.90 -8.41 8.85
N ALA A 11 4.29 -7.17 9.17
CA ALA A 11 4.16 -6.03 8.26
C ALA A 11 5.10 -6.12 7.04
N ALA A 12 6.23 -6.82 7.16
CA ALA A 12 7.17 -7.04 6.06
C ALA A 12 6.65 -8.04 5.01
N ILE A 13 5.77 -8.96 5.38
CA ILE A 13 5.21 -10.00 4.48
C ILE A 13 4.58 -9.40 3.22
N PRO A 14 3.62 -8.46 3.30
CA PRO A 14 3.01 -7.87 2.10
C PRO A 14 4.01 -7.11 1.23
N ILE A 15 5.01 -6.47 1.84
CA ILE A 15 6.07 -5.72 1.14
C ILE A 15 6.96 -6.68 0.33
N ILE A 16 7.34 -7.81 0.93
CA ILE A 16 8.12 -8.86 0.25
C ILE A 16 7.29 -9.48 -0.89
N LEU A 17 6.00 -9.73 -0.67
CA LEU A 17 5.09 -10.23 -1.71
C LEU A 17 4.98 -9.25 -2.89
N PHE A 18 4.92 -7.96 -2.63
CA PHE A 18 4.92 -6.91 -3.65
C PHE A 18 6.22 -6.85 -4.43
N LEU A 19 7.36 -6.87 -3.73
CA LEU A 19 8.67 -6.86 -4.36
C LEU A 19 8.87 -8.11 -5.24
N LEU A 20 8.44 -9.28 -4.77
CA LEU A 20 8.53 -10.53 -5.51
C LEU A 20 7.62 -10.53 -6.75
N CYS A 21 6.40 -9.98 -6.64
CA CYS A 21 5.48 -9.85 -7.77
C CYS A 21 6.01 -8.90 -8.85
N LEU A 22 6.65 -7.79 -8.48
CA LEU A 22 7.30 -6.88 -9.42
C LEU A 22 8.58 -7.47 -10.06
N THR A 23 9.43 -8.11 -9.26
CA THR A 23 10.76 -8.57 -9.69
C THR A 23 10.67 -9.85 -10.52
N VAL A 24 9.79 -10.78 -10.16
CA VAL A 24 9.71 -12.11 -10.79
C VAL A 24 8.64 -12.15 -11.89
N PHE A 25 7.46 -11.58 -11.67
CA PHE A 25 6.34 -11.74 -12.60
C PHE A 25 6.31 -10.72 -13.75
N LYS A 26 7.15 -9.67 -13.73
CA LYS A 26 7.21 -8.57 -14.72
C LYS A 26 5.82 -8.11 -15.22
N MET A 27 4.81 -8.12 -14.36
CA MET A 27 3.47 -7.65 -14.68
C MET A 27 3.45 -6.12 -14.69
N LYS A 28 2.50 -5.51 -15.42
CA LYS A 28 2.29 -4.05 -15.33
C LYS A 28 2.09 -3.71 -13.84
N GLY A 29 2.89 -2.79 -13.31
CA GLY A 29 2.94 -2.49 -11.87
C GLY A 29 1.57 -2.17 -11.24
N ILE A 30 0.62 -1.70 -12.04
CA ILE A 30 -0.78 -1.52 -11.67
C ILE A 30 -1.43 -2.82 -11.17
N TYR A 31 -1.27 -3.94 -11.88
CA TYR A 31 -1.87 -5.22 -11.46
C TYR A 31 -1.20 -5.77 -10.19
N ALA A 32 0.12 -5.61 -10.06
CA ALA A 32 0.85 -6.02 -8.86
C ALA A 32 0.47 -5.16 -7.64
N ALA A 33 0.26 -3.86 -7.83
CA ALA A 33 -0.18 -2.96 -6.75
C ALA A 33 -1.60 -3.31 -6.27
N ILE A 34 -2.51 -3.61 -7.19
CA ILE A 34 -3.90 -3.96 -6.83
C ILE A 34 -3.93 -5.29 -6.05
N THR A 35 -3.23 -6.32 -6.51
CA THR A 35 -3.23 -7.62 -5.82
C THR A 35 -2.61 -7.52 -4.43
N THR A 36 -1.56 -6.73 -4.27
CA THR A 36 -0.90 -6.56 -2.98
C THR A 36 -1.68 -5.69 -2.01
N LEU A 37 -2.41 -4.70 -2.50
CA LEU A 37 -3.33 -3.92 -1.68
C LEU A 37 -4.44 -4.82 -1.11
N VAL A 38 -5.04 -5.68 -1.95
CA VAL A 38 -6.05 -6.66 -1.51
C VAL A 38 -5.48 -7.64 -0.47
N VAL A 39 -4.30 -8.20 -0.73
CA VAL A 39 -3.65 -9.14 0.20
C VAL A 39 -3.28 -8.46 1.52
N THR A 40 -2.79 -7.23 1.47
CA THR A 40 -2.45 -6.44 2.67
C THR A 40 -3.68 -6.13 3.50
N LEU A 41 -4.80 -5.76 2.86
CA LEU A 41 -6.06 -5.50 3.54
C LEU A 41 -6.59 -6.77 4.23
N LEU A 42 -6.49 -7.93 3.57
CA LEU A 42 -6.90 -9.23 4.10
C LEU A 42 -6.08 -9.66 5.33
N ILE A 43 -4.79 -9.29 5.37
CA ILE A 43 -3.88 -9.59 6.48
C ILE A 43 -4.06 -8.56 7.61
N ALA A 44 -4.18 -7.27 7.29
CA ALA A 44 -4.23 -6.19 8.27
C ALA A 44 -5.45 -6.28 9.22
N ILE A 45 -6.60 -6.73 8.73
CA ILE A 45 -7.83 -6.84 9.54
C ILE A 45 -7.67 -7.89 10.67
N PRO A 46 -7.36 -9.18 10.40
CA PRO A 46 -7.24 -10.20 11.44
C PRO A 46 -5.93 -10.13 12.24
N PHE A 47 -4.79 -9.77 11.63
CA PHE A 47 -3.48 -9.79 12.31
C PHE A 47 -3.18 -8.52 13.11
N PHE A 48 -3.56 -7.34 12.59
CA PHE A 48 -3.29 -6.07 13.25
C PHE A 48 -4.47 -5.55 14.07
N LYS A 49 -5.61 -6.25 14.09
CA LYS A 49 -6.83 -5.82 14.80
C LYS A 49 -7.26 -4.40 14.39
N LEU A 50 -6.96 -4.03 13.14
CA LEU A 50 -7.28 -2.71 12.61
C LEU A 50 -8.80 -2.63 12.38
N PRO A 51 -9.48 -1.60 12.92
CA PRO A 51 -10.88 -1.33 12.59
C PRO A 51 -11.02 -1.18 11.07
N VAL A 52 -12.07 -1.75 10.50
CA VAL A 52 -12.34 -1.71 9.05
C VAL A 52 -12.41 -0.26 8.53
N GLY A 53 -12.85 0.68 9.37
CA GLY A 53 -12.84 2.12 9.06
C GLY A 53 -11.43 2.71 8.87
N ILE A 54 -10.44 2.26 9.65
CA ILE A 54 -9.05 2.72 9.52
C ILE A 54 -8.39 2.08 8.30
N ALA A 55 -8.66 0.80 8.05
CA ALA A 55 -8.10 0.07 6.91
C ALA A 55 -8.60 0.64 5.56
N SER A 56 -9.90 0.93 5.44
CA SER A 56 -10.46 1.60 4.26
C SER A 56 -10.01 3.05 4.13
N GLY A 57 -9.90 3.78 5.26
CA GLY A 57 -9.34 5.14 5.28
C GLY A 57 -7.91 5.21 4.75
N ALA A 58 -7.05 4.26 5.13
CA ALA A 58 -5.66 4.18 4.66
C ALA A 58 -5.56 3.96 3.14
N VAL A 59 -6.48 3.19 2.55
CA VAL A 59 -6.54 2.99 1.09
C VAL A 59 -6.91 4.29 0.38
N VAL A 60 -7.90 5.01 0.89
CA VAL A 60 -8.35 6.29 0.33
C VAL A 60 -7.25 7.35 0.45
N GLU A 61 -6.64 7.48 1.63
CA GLU A 61 -5.50 8.37 1.87
C GLU A 61 -4.35 8.07 0.90
N GLY A 62 -3.97 6.80 0.71
CA GLY A 62 -2.92 6.41 -0.23
C GLY A 62 -3.24 6.81 -1.68
N PHE A 63 -4.51 6.74 -2.08
CA PHE A 63 -4.95 7.16 -3.42
C PHE A 63 -4.84 8.67 -3.61
N PHE A 64 -5.34 9.46 -2.65
CA PHE A 64 -5.23 10.92 -2.69
C PHE A 64 -3.77 11.37 -2.64
N GLN A 65 -2.95 10.75 -1.81
CA GLN A 65 -1.53 11.06 -1.68
C GLN A 65 -0.73 10.74 -2.96
N GLY A 66 -1.24 9.89 -3.84
CA GLY A 66 -0.70 9.68 -5.18
C GLY A 66 -1.15 10.76 -6.18
N ILE A 67 -2.45 11.07 -6.23
CA ILE A 67 -3.02 12.02 -7.20
C ILE A 67 -2.60 13.47 -6.91
N PHE A 68 -2.59 13.87 -5.64
CA PHE A 68 -2.30 15.25 -5.24
C PHE A 68 -0.92 15.75 -5.72
N PRO A 69 0.20 15.01 -5.53
CA PRO A 69 1.50 15.43 -6.06
C PRO A 69 1.53 15.41 -7.59
N ILE A 70 0.83 14.48 -8.25
CA ILE A 70 0.73 14.45 -9.72
C ILE A 70 0.02 15.70 -10.24
N GLY A 71 -1.08 16.10 -9.60
CA GLY A 71 -1.78 17.34 -9.91
C GLY A 71 -0.90 18.58 -9.70
N TYR A 72 -0.13 18.63 -8.60
CA TYR A 72 0.80 19.73 -8.33
C TYR A 72 1.92 19.82 -9.38
N ILE A 73 2.46 18.68 -9.83
CA ILE A 73 3.45 18.64 -10.93
C ILE A 73 2.85 19.25 -12.21
N VAL A 74 1.60 18.92 -12.55
CA VAL A 74 0.93 19.49 -13.74
C VAL A 74 0.69 20.99 -13.60
N ILE A 75 0.25 21.46 -12.44
CA ILE A 75 0.04 22.88 -12.17
C ILE A 75 1.35 23.67 -12.33
N MET A 76 2.44 23.17 -11.73
CA MET A 76 3.75 23.80 -11.84
C MET A 76 4.31 23.77 -13.26
N ALA A 77 4.00 22.74 -14.05
CA ALA A 77 4.41 22.67 -15.46
C ALA A 77 3.65 23.63 -16.38
N VAL A 78 2.41 24.03 -16.04
CA VAL A 78 1.61 24.99 -16.82
C VAL A 78 1.92 26.44 -16.42
N LEU A 79 2.28 26.67 -15.16
CA LEU A 79 2.62 28.01 -14.63
C LEU A 79 4.09 28.41 -14.82
N LEU A 80 4.94 27.49 -15.33
CA LEU A 80 6.32 27.75 -15.78
C LEU A 80 6.32 28.17 -17.25
#